data_AF-A0A645CS21-F1
#
_entry.id   AF-A0A645CS21-F1
#
_cell.length_a   1.000
_cell.length_b   1.000
_cell.length_c   1.000
_cell.angle_alpha   90.00
_cell.angle_beta   90.00
_cell.angle_gamma   90.00
#
_symmetry.space_group_name_H-M   'P 1'
#
loop_
_entity.id
_entity.type
_entity.pdbx_description
1 polymer ?
#
loop_
_entity_poly.entity_id
_entity_poly.type
_entity_poly.pdbx_seq_one_letter_code
_entity_poly.pdbx_strand_id
1 'polypeptide(L)'
;MLFSNFKSLRLGNEKDKETQERAKLINVKPSLFVLSFVSLCFIYSESFMAKGRILQVKESEITVISQQNTDYISLTDMTVSFREGSGLIGKWITNKNTIEYLGVWERVNNPDFNYPEFGVIGQEAGTNRFIMSVGQWIDRTKAIGMLVKAGRYGGTYAHKDIAFHFAMWLSPEFQIYLVNEFQRLKDEENDRLKLEWNLQRTLAKINYQIA
;
A
#
# COMPACT_ATOMS: atom_id res chain seq x y z
N MET A 1 -45.30 -34.22 -75.64
CA MET A 1 -46.03 -34.83 -74.50
C MET A 1 -45.00 -35.45 -73.56
N LEU A 2 -45.28 -35.36 -72.26
CA LEU A 2 -44.72 -36.10 -71.12
C LEU A 2 -43.78 -37.27 -71.45
N PHE A 3 -42.65 -37.39 -70.72
CA PHE A 3 -42.39 -38.45 -69.72
C PHE A 3 -40.87 -38.70 -69.47
N SER A 4 -40.50 -38.82 -68.18
CA SER A 4 -39.53 -39.78 -67.56
C SER A 4 -38.03 -39.70 -67.91
N ASN A 5 -37.03 -40.09 -67.10
CA ASN A 5 -36.79 -40.41 -65.68
C ASN A 5 -35.26 -40.70 -65.53
N PHE A 6 -34.72 -40.49 -64.31
CA PHE A 6 -33.64 -41.25 -63.62
C PHE A 6 -32.10 -41.04 -63.81
N LYS A 7 -31.48 -40.74 -62.63
CA LYS A 7 -30.19 -41.15 -62.00
C LYS A 7 -28.83 -40.69 -62.58
N SER A 8 -28.06 -39.85 -61.85
CA SER A 8 -27.00 -40.20 -60.84
C SER A 8 -25.60 -39.96 -61.45
N LEU A 9 -24.63 -39.23 -60.88
CA LEU A 9 -23.94 -39.43 -59.60
C LEU A 9 -23.11 -38.17 -59.21
N ARG A 10 -22.94 -38.02 -57.89
CA ARG A 10 -22.10 -37.08 -57.13
C ARG A 10 -20.61 -37.10 -57.53
N LEU A 11 -20.00 -35.92 -57.54
CA LEU A 11 -18.65 -35.67 -57.01
C LEU A 11 -18.70 -34.32 -56.27
N GLY A 12 -18.92 -34.42 -54.96
CA GLY A 12 -18.71 -33.33 -54.03
C GLY A 12 -17.30 -33.40 -53.45
N ASN A 13 -17.01 -32.45 -52.57
CA ASN A 13 -15.94 -32.45 -51.58
C ASN A 13 -14.53 -32.12 -52.08
N GLU A 14 -14.26 -30.82 -52.32
CA GLU A 14 -12.92 -30.30 -52.05
C GLU A 14 -12.94 -28.85 -51.55
N LYS A 15 -13.79 -27.98 -52.10
CA LYS A 15 -13.88 -26.57 -51.65
C LYS A 15 -14.62 -26.35 -50.32
N ASP A 16 -15.52 -27.26 -49.94
CA ASP A 16 -16.24 -27.17 -48.66
C ASP A 16 -15.38 -27.63 -47.47
N LYS A 17 -14.36 -28.47 -47.72
CA LYS A 17 -13.40 -28.89 -46.68
C LYS A 17 -12.45 -27.78 -46.31
N GLU A 18 -11.95 -27.01 -47.28
CA GLU A 18 -11.02 -25.90 -47.01
C GLU A 18 -11.70 -24.74 -46.26
N THR A 19 -12.99 -24.51 -46.52
CA THR A 19 -13.80 -23.52 -45.80
C THR A 19 -14.18 -24.01 -44.39
N GLN A 20 -14.44 -25.32 -44.20
CA GLN A 20 -14.65 -25.90 -42.87
C GLN A 20 -13.36 -26.05 -42.05
N GLU A 21 -12.19 -26.25 -42.67
CA GLU A 21 -10.89 -26.24 -41.98
C GLU A 21 -10.51 -24.82 -41.53
N ARG A 22 -10.75 -23.81 -42.37
CA ARG A 22 -10.56 -22.40 -41.99
C ARG A 22 -11.52 -21.97 -40.87
N ALA A 23 -12.75 -22.49 -40.85
CA ALA A 23 -13.69 -22.25 -39.75
C ALA A 23 -13.34 -23.00 -38.44
N LYS A 24 -12.56 -24.08 -38.50
CA LYS A 24 -12.02 -24.78 -37.31
C LYS A 24 -10.78 -24.09 -36.72
N LEU A 25 -10.05 -23.30 -37.51
CA LEU A 25 -8.90 -22.52 -37.04
C LEU A 25 -9.28 -21.19 -36.37
N ILE A 26 -10.54 -20.75 -36.50
CA ILE A 26 -11.08 -19.56 -35.80
C ILE A 26 -11.70 -19.91 -34.44
N ASN A 27 -11.80 -21.21 -34.12
CA ASN A 27 -12.32 -21.71 -32.84
C ASN A 27 -11.25 -22.43 -32.01
N VAL A 28 -10.01 -21.95 -32.11
CA VAL A 28 -9.01 -22.21 -31.08
C VAL A 28 -9.46 -21.39 -29.88
N LYS A 29 -9.98 -22.08 -28.85
CA LYS A 29 -10.22 -21.55 -27.50
C LYS A 29 -9.22 -20.42 -27.22
N PRO A 30 -9.64 -19.22 -26.80
CA PRO A 30 -8.70 -18.30 -26.20
C PRO A 30 -8.08 -19.08 -25.05
N SER A 31 -6.80 -19.44 -25.22
CA SER A 31 -6.02 -20.07 -24.19
C SER A 31 -6.16 -19.20 -22.94
N LEU A 32 -6.04 -19.83 -21.78
CA LEU A 32 -6.10 -19.26 -20.45
C LEU A 32 -5.18 -18.04 -20.19
N PHE A 33 -4.59 -17.43 -21.22
CA PHE A 33 -3.60 -16.36 -21.17
C PHE A 33 -4.17 -14.94 -21.08
N VAL A 34 -5.45 -14.70 -21.40
CA VAL A 34 -6.03 -13.32 -21.35
C VAL A 34 -6.88 -13.07 -20.10
N LEU A 35 -7.30 -14.11 -19.38
CA LEU A 35 -7.94 -13.96 -18.05
C LEU A 35 -6.93 -14.01 -16.89
N SER A 36 -5.63 -14.07 -17.18
CA SER A 36 -4.60 -13.95 -16.15
C SER A 36 -4.24 -12.48 -15.90
N PHE A 37 -4.17 -11.59 -16.88
CA PHE A 37 -3.56 -10.27 -16.60
C PHE A 37 -4.39 -9.34 -15.70
N VAL A 38 -5.73 -9.38 -15.72
CA VAL A 38 -6.55 -8.54 -14.82
C VAL A 38 -6.73 -9.20 -13.45
N SER A 39 -6.78 -10.53 -13.39
CA SER A 39 -6.88 -11.27 -12.13
C SER A 39 -5.52 -11.37 -11.41
N LEU A 40 -4.40 -11.46 -12.13
CA LEU A 40 -3.06 -11.40 -11.55
C LEU A 40 -2.70 -9.98 -11.12
N CYS A 41 -3.23 -8.92 -11.74
CA CYS A 41 -3.01 -7.56 -11.24
C CYS A 41 -3.73 -7.31 -9.89
N PHE A 42 -4.89 -7.95 -9.68
CA PHE A 42 -5.58 -7.94 -8.39
C PHE A 42 -4.95 -8.89 -7.35
N ILE A 43 -4.36 -10.01 -7.78
CA ILE A 43 -3.73 -11.00 -6.87
C ILE A 43 -2.26 -10.65 -6.56
N TYR A 44 -1.52 -9.98 -7.45
CA TYR A 44 -0.19 -9.42 -7.15
C TYR A 44 -0.23 -8.13 -6.34
N SER A 45 -1.41 -7.67 -5.92
CA SER A 45 -1.53 -6.61 -4.91
C SER A 45 -1.21 -7.09 -3.49
N GLU A 46 -1.17 -8.41 -3.23
CA GLU A 46 -1.15 -8.92 -1.84
C GLU A 46 0.13 -9.66 -1.40
N SER A 47 1.18 -9.75 -2.22
CA SER A 47 2.34 -10.59 -1.82
C SER A 47 3.73 -10.07 -2.21
N PHE A 48 3.88 -8.80 -2.56
CA PHE A 48 5.18 -8.13 -2.51
C PHE A 48 5.19 -7.09 -1.37
N MET A 49 5.13 -7.57 -0.12
CA MET A 49 5.68 -6.78 0.98
C MET A 49 7.17 -6.66 0.71
N ALA A 50 7.58 -5.56 0.07
CA ALA A 50 8.97 -5.17 -0.03
C ALA A 50 9.59 -5.32 1.37
N LYS A 51 10.70 -6.06 1.45
CA LYS A 51 11.48 -6.32 2.67
C LYS A 51 11.39 -5.11 3.60
N GLY A 52 10.69 -5.26 4.73
CA GLY A 52 10.30 -4.15 5.59
C GLY A 52 11.53 -3.29 5.93
N ARG A 53 11.40 -1.97 5.77
CA ARG A 53 12.47 -1.05 6.14
C ARG A 53 12.45 -0.97 7.67
N ILE A 54 13.56 -1.34 8.31
CA ILE A 54 13.70 -1.34 9.77
C ILE A 54 14.56 -0.14 10.15
N LEU A 55 14.09 0.66 11.10
CA LEU A 55 14.85 1.74 11.73
C LEU A 55 15.46 1.20 13.03
N GLN A 56 16.75 1.45 13.22
CA GLN A 56 17.44 1.11 14.46
C GLN A 56 17.48 2.34 15.36
N VAL A 57 16.57 2.40 16.34
CA VAL A 57 16.46 3.55 17.26
C VAL A 57 16.83 3.07 18.66
N LYS A 58 18.04 3.41 19.08
CA LYS A 58 18.67 2.88 20.32
C LYS A 58 18.71 1.35 20.29
N GLU A 59 17.96 0.69 21.18
CA GLU A 59 17.83 -0.76 21.30
C GLU A 59 16.49 -1.28 20.74
N SER A 60 15.75 -0.44 20.01
CA SER A 60 14.43 -0.76 19.46
C SER A 60 14.47 -0.81 17.93
N GLU A 61 14.05 -1.94 17.38
CA GLU A 61 13.81 -2.10 15.95
C GLU A 61 12.40 -1.61 15.61
N ILE A 62 12.30 -0.62 14.74
CA ILE A 62 11.01 -0.02 14.37
C ILE A 62 10.72 -0.31 12.91
N THR A 63 9.59 -0.96 12.68
CA THR A 63 9.14 -1.33 11.33
C THR A 63 8.56 -0.12 10.60
N VAL A 64 8.99 0.08 9.35
CA VAL A 64 8.42 1.03 8.40
C VAL A 64 7.80 0.27 7.24
N ILE A 65 6.50 0.50 7.05
CA ILE A 65 5.74 0.00 5.90
C ILE A 65 5.53 1.14 4.91
N SER A 66 5.52 0.84 3.62
CA SER A 66 5.10 1.80 2.59
C SER A 66 3.74 1.37 2.04
N GLN A 67 2.78 2.29 2.05
CA GLN A 67 1.45 2.07 1.50
C GLN A 67 1.11 3.28 0.62
N GLN A 68 0.75 3.02 -0.65
CA GLN A 68 0.40 4.07 -1.62
C GLN A 68 1.45 5.21 -1.69
N ASN A 69 2.74 4.83 -1.77
CA ASN A 69 3.86 5.77 -1.82
C ASN A 69 4.03 6.66 -0.56
N THR A 70 3.36 6.29 0.54
CA THR A 70 3.43 6.98 1.83
C THR A 70 4.02 6.03 2.87
N ASP A 71 4.93 6.55 3.69
CA ASP A 71 5.62 5.76 4.69
C ASP A 71 4.93 5.87 6.04
N TYR A 72 4.62 4.70 6.59
CA TYR A 72 4.04 4.56 7.92
C TYR A 72 5.02 3.83 8.84
N ILE A 73 5.18 4.36 10.04
CA ILE A 73 6.10 3.88 11.05
C ILE A 73 5.28 3.21 12.17
N SER A 74 5.72 2.05 12.65
CA SER A 74 5.05 1.32 13.73
C SER A 74 5.16 2.11 15.04
N LEU A 75 4.03 2.60 15.55
CA LEU A 75 3.94 3.19 16.89
C LEU A 75 4.05 2.11 17.97
N THR A 76 3.59 0.90 17.67
CA THR A 76 3.66 -0.23 18.60
C THR A 76 5.11 -0.59 18.90
N ASP A 77 5.97 -0.64 17.88
CA ASP A 77 7.40 -0.98 18.03
C ASP A 77 8.12 0.09 18.86
N MET A 78 7.74 1.37 18.73
CA MET A 78 8.29 2.47 19.54
C MET A 78 8.02 2.30 21.04
N THR A 79 6.96 1.59 21.41
CA THR A 79 6.57 1.44 22.82
C THR A 79 7.16 0.20 23.50
N VAL A 80 7.81 -0.70 22.77
CA VAL A 80 8.27 -2.00 23.30
C VAL A 80 9.27 -1.84 24.46
N SER A 81 10.14 -0.84 24.39
CA SER A 81 11.12 -0.55 25.44
C SER A 81 10.54 0.16 26.66
N PHE A 82 9.28 0.60 26.59
CA PHE A 82 8.60 1.31 27.68
C PHE A 82 7.73 0.36 28.50
N ARG A 83 7.74 0.53 29.83
CA ARG A 83 7.00 -0.33 30.77
C ARG A 83 5.50 -0.44 30.48
N GLU A 84 4.88 0.61 29.97
CA GLU A 84 3.45 0.66 29.68
C GLU A 84 3.08 0.08 28.30
N GLY A 85 4.07 -0.18 27.44
CA GLY A 85 3.88 -0.74 26.11
C GLY A 85 2.87 0.03 25.26
N SER A 86 2.06 -0.71 24.50
CA SER A 86 1.06 -0.15 23.58
C SER A 86 -0.02 0.71 24.25
N GLY A 87 -0.17 0.62 25.59
CA GLY A 87 -1.08 1.49 26.35
C GLY A 87 -0.74 2.97 26.23
N LEU A 88 0.53 3.30 25.97
CA LEU A 88 0.99 4.68 25.73
C LEU A 88 0.32 5.32 24.51
N ILE A 89 0.01 4.54 23.47
CA ILE A 89 -0.65 5.02 22.25
C ILE A 89 -2.06 5.52 22.59
N GLY A 90 -2.78 4.79 23.45
CA GLY A 90 -4.11 5.20 23.93
C GLY A 90 -4.06 6.47 24.78
N LYS A 91 -3.07 6.59 25.68
CA LYS A 91 -2.87 7.81 26.48
C LYS A 91 -2.53 9.01 25.60
N TRP A 92 -1.69 8.81 24.58
CA TRP A 92 -1.28 9.84 23.66
C TRP A 92 -2.42 10.38 22.80
N ILE A 93 -3.21 9.51 22.16
CA ILE A 93 -4.34 9.95 21.31
C ILE A 93 -5.47 10.58 22.13
N THR A 94 -5.63 10.19 23.39
CA THR A 94 -6.64 10.79 24.29
C THR A 94 -6.30 12.24 24.66
N ASN A 95 -5.04 12.66 24.51
CA ASN A 95 -4.63 14.02 24.83
C ASN A 95 -5.22 15.04 23.85
N LYS A 96 -5.80 16.13 24.38
CA LYS A 96 -6.40 17.20 23.58
C LYS A 96 -5.42 17.83 22.57
N ASN A 97 -4.18 18.09 22.99
CA ASN A 97 -3.17 18.68 22.11
C ASN A 97 -2.83 17.73 20.94
N THR A 98 -2.82 16.43 21.21
CA THR A 98 -2.63 15.40 20.18
C THR A 98 -3.81 15.39 19.20
N ILE A 99 -5.06 15.41 19.69
CA ILE A 99 -6.25 15.47 18.84
C ILE A 99 -6.24 16.71 17.94
N GLU A 100 -5.87 17.87 18.49
CA GLU A 100 -5.73 19.11 17.72
C GLU A 100 -4.66 18.98 16.63
N TYR A 101 -3.48 18.45 16.98
CA TYR A 101 -2.42 18.19 16.02
C TYR A 101 -2.86 17.23 14.91
N LEU A 102 -3.49 16.11 15.27
CA LEU A 102 -4.02 15.12 14.32
C LEU A 102 -5.07 15.75 13.40
N GLY A 103 -6.00 16.54 13.95
CA GLY A 103 -7.02 17.24 13.16
C GLY A 103 -6.42 18.24 12.16
N VAL A 104 -5.36 18.95 12.55
CA VAL A 104 -4.63 19.84 11.62
C VAL A 104 -3.94 19.05 10.52
N TRP A 105 -3.26 17.95 10.87
CA TRP A 105 -2.59 17.09 9.90
C TRP A 105 -3.59 16.49 8.90
N GLU A 106 -4.72 15.96 9.38
CA GLU A 106 -5.77 15.39 8.53
C GLU A 106 -6.40 16.47 7.64
N ARG A 107 -6.70 17.66 8.16
CA ARG A 107 -7.24 18.76 7.35
C ARG A 107 -6.35 19.11 6.14
N VAL A 108 -5.04 19.02 6.31
CA VAL A 108 -4.08 19.36 5.24
C VAL A 108 -3.93 18.23 4.22
N ASN A 109 -4.00 16.98 4.67
CA ASN A 109 -3.61 15.82 3.85
C ASN A 109 -4.79 14.91 3.44
N ASN A 110 -5.98 15.07 4.02
CA ASN A 110 -7.13 14.19 3.85
C ASN A 110 -8.37 14.96 3.36
N PRO A 111 -8.70 14.85 2.06
CA PRO A 111 -9.90 15.47 1.49
C PRO A 111 -11.21 14.92 2.07
N ASP A 112 -11.24 13.66 2.52
CA ASP A 112 -12.45 12.96 2.99
C ASP A 112 -12.63 13.02 4.51
N PHE A 113 -11.89 13.89 5.20
CA PHE A 113 -11.91 14.01 6.65
C PHE A 113 -13.28 14.47 7.19
N ASN A 114 -13.79 13.79 8.20
CA ASN A 114 -15.09 14.08 8.81
C ASN A 114 -14.97 15.18 9.87
N TYR A 115 -15.04 16.45 9.43
CA TYR A 115 -14.98 17.63 10.30
C TYR A 115 -16.06 17.71 11.38
N PRO A 116 -17.34 17.37 11.11
CA PRO A 116 -18.36 17.34 12.15
C PRO A 116 -17.99 16.43 13.33
N GLU A 117 -17.57 15.18 13.06
CA GLU A 117 -17.15 14.26 14.13
C GLU A 117 -15.88 14.72 14.82
N PHE A 118 -14.92 15.29 14.08
CA PHE A 118 -13.75 15.91 14.69
C PHE A 118 -14.14 17.01 15.70
N GLY A 119 -15.15 17.83 15.38
CA GLY A 119 -15.66 18.85 16.29
C GLY A 119 -16.25 18.26 17.57
N VAL A 120 -17.02 17.17 17.48
CA VAL A 120 -17.56 16.45 18.65
C VAL A 120 -16.42 15.89 19.51
N ILE A 121 -15.47 15.20 18.88
CA ILE A 121 -14.31 14.63 19.55
C ILE A 121 -13.48 15.73 20.25
N GLY A 122 -13.25 16.85 19.57
CA GLY A 122 -12.50 17.98 20.13
C GLY A 122 -13.16 18.64 21.34
N GLN A 123 -14.50 18.60 21.43
CA GLN A 123 -15.24 19.07 22.60
C GLN A 123 -15.17 18.10 23.79
N GLU A 124 -15.18 16.79 23.51
CA GLU A 124 -15.03 15.74 24.52
C GLU A 124 -13.58 15.62 25.04
N ALA A 125 -12.62 15.89 24.16
CA ALA A 125 -11.19 15.81 24.45
C ALA A 125 -10.77 16.78 25.56
N GLY A 126 -9.91 16.29 26.45
CA GLY A 126 -9.45 17.04 27.63
C GLY A 126 -10.37 16.94 28.85
N THR A 127 -11.52 16.26 28.74
CA THR A 127 -12.28 15.85 29.94
C THR A 127 -11.62 14.62 30.58
N ASN A 128 -11.63 14.52 31.92
CA ASN A 128 -10.99 13.40 32.63
C ASN A 128 -11.55 12.01 32.28
N ARG A 129 -12.77 11.96 31.75
CA ARG A 129 -13.47 10.73 31.36
C ARG A 129 -13.28 10.37 29.89
N PHE A 130 -12.68 11.25 29.10
CA PHE A 130 -12.45 11.00 27.70
C PHE A 130 -11.36 9.94 27.53
N ILE A 131 -11.66 8.89 26.77
CA ILE A 131 -10.73 7.84 26.40
C ILE A 131 -11.04 7.48 24.95
N MET A 132 -10.01 7.39 24.12
CA MET A 132 -10.16 7.05 22.71
C MET A 132 -9.06 6.09 22.26
N SER A 133 -9.42 5.14 21.40
CA SER A 133 -8.45 4.31 20.68
C SER A 133 -8.16 4.88 19.28
N VAL A 134 -7.03 4.48 18.71
CA VAL A 134 -6.66 4.87 17.33
C VAL A 134 -7.67 4.33 16.31
N GLY A 135 -8.19 3.12 16.53
CA GLY A 135 -9.25 2.56 15.68
C GLY A 135 -10.52 3.43 15.73
N GLN A 136 -10.96 3.83 16.93
CA GLN A 136 -12.13 4.70 17.08
C GLN A 136 -11.94 6.07 16.41
N TRP A 137 -10.74 6.64 16.49
CA TRP A 137 -10.40 7.87 15.79
C TRP A 137 -10.53 7.70 14.27
N ILE A 138 -9.93 6.66 13.70
CA ILE A 138 -9.99 6.36 12.26
C ILE A 138 -11.44 6.16 11.82
N ASP A 139 -12.21 5.33 12.53
CA ASP A 139 -13.58 4.98 12.16
C ASP A 139 -14.52 6.19 12.18
N ARG A 140 -14.41 7.05 13.20
CA ARG A 140 -15.28 8.23 13.35
C ARG A 140 -14.90 9.35 12.38
N THR A 141 -13.60 9.59 12.21
CA THR A 141 -13.11 10.76 11.48
C THR A 141 -12.73 10.49 10.02
N LYS A 142 -12.68 9.22 9.60
CA LYS A 142 -12.10 8.77 8.32
C LYS A 142 -10.64 9.20 8.15
N ALA A 143 -9.90 9.24 9.25
CA ALA A 143 -8.50 9.62 9.25
C ALA A 143 -7.63 8.65 8.43
N ILE A 144 -6.66 9.19 7.68
CA ILE A 144 -5.71 8.41 6.86
C ILE A 144 -4.29 8.44 7.42
N GLY A 145 -4.02 9.30 8.39
CA GLY A 145 -2.70 9.49 9.00
C GLY A 145 -2.28 8.36 9.92
N MET A 146 -3.20 7.48 10.32
CA MET A 146 -2.94 6.31 11.14
C MET A 146 -3.63 5.08 10.58
N LEU A 147 -3.05 3.92 10.86
CA LEU A 147 -3.54 2.61 10.41
C LEU A 147 -3.48 1.63 11.57
N VAL A 148 -4.51 0.79 11.70
CA VAL A 148 -4.53 -0.33 12.64
C VAL A 148 -4.57 -1.61 11.82
N LYS A 149 -3.57 -2.48 12.00
CA LYS A 149 -3.50 -3.80 11.36
C LYS A 149 -3.66 -4.89 12.41
N ALA A 150 -4.46 -5.90 12.11
CA ALA A 150 -4.57 -7.12 12.92
C ALA A 150 -3.58 -8.18 12.43
N GLY A 151 -3.19 -9.12 13.31
CA GLY A 151 -2.39 -10.30 12.96
C GLY A 151 -0.95 -10.28 13.48
N ARG A 152 -0.10 -11.19 12.96
CA ARG A 152 1.27 -11.43 13.42
C ARG A 152 2.23 -10.25 13.21
N TYR A 153 1.96 -9.43 12.20
CA TYR A 153 2.63 -8.14 11.94
C TYR A 153 1.66 -6.97 12.17
N GLY A 154 0.65 -7.22 13.00
CA GLY A 154 -0.32 -6.23 13.41
C GLY A 154 0.29 -5.19 14.34
N GLY A 155 -0.46 -4.13 14.58
CA GLY A 155 -0.01 -2.98 15.34
C GLY A 155 -0.67 -1.72 14.87
N THR A 156 -0.31 -0.62 15.53
CA THR A 156 -0.69 0.72 15.11
C THR A 156 0.46 1.35 14.37
N TYR A 157 0.18 1.85 13.18
CA TYR A 157 1.15 2.55 12.34
C TYR A 157 0.67 3.98 12.11
N ALA A 158 1.59 4.91 11.93
CA ALA A 158 1.26 6.29 11.63
C ALA A 158 2.17 6.88 10.56
N HIS A 159 1.66 7.87 9.84
CA HIS A 159 2.45 8.69 8.94
C HIS A 159 3.69 9.25 9.65
N LYS A 160 4.81 9.41 8.93
CA LYS A 160 6.09 9.87 9.51
C LYS A 160 5.95 11.10 10.43
N ASP A 161 5.16 12.11 10.05
CA ASP A 161 5.04 13.35 10.86
C ASP A 161 4.32 13.08 12.17
N ILE A 162 3.24 12.29 12.11
CA ILE A 162 2.46 11.86 13.27
C ILE A 162 3.30 10.95 14.17
N ALA A 163 4.09 10.06 13.57
CA ALA A 163 5.02 9.19 14.28
C ALA A 163 6.13 9.99 14.99
N PHE A 164 6.66 11.04 14.36
CA PHE A 164 7.62 11.95 15.00
C PHE A 164 6.99 12.75 16.13
N HIS A 165 5.73 13.17 15.99
CA HIS A 165 4.99 13.81 17.08
C HIS A 165 4.77 12.85 18.26
N PHE A 166 4.43 11.59 18.00
CA PHE A 166 4.33 10.57 19.05
C PHE A 166 5.69 10.32 19.72
N ALA A 167 6.76 10.22 18.94
CA ALA A 167 8.11 10.09 19.46
C ALA A 167 8.50 11.26 20.37
N MET A 168 8.14 12.50 20.01
CA MET A 168 8.33 13.69 20.84
C MET A 168 7.58 13.57 22.17
N TRP A 169 6.33 13.08 22.12
CA TRP A 169 5.51 12.88 23.30
C TRP A 169 6.07 11.77 24.22
N LEU A 170 6.68 10.73 23.66
CA LEU A 170 7.38 9.68 24.42
C LEU A 170 8.64 10.24 25.11
N SER A 171 9.51 10.88 24.34
CA SER A 171 10.72 11.56 24.82
C SER A 171 11.34 12.40 23.70
N PRO A 172 11.73 13.66 23.97
CA PRO A 172 12.47 14.49 23.01
C PRO A 172 13.73 13.81 22.48
N GLU A 173 14.42 13.03 23.32
CA GLU A 173 15.61 12.28 22.93
C GLU A 173 15.27 11.19 21.91
N PHE A 174 14.19 10.44 22.14
CA PHE A 174 13.74 9.37 21.23
C PHE A 174 13.35 9.94 19.86
N GLN A 175 12.71 11.11 19.84
CA GLN A 175 12.40 11.83 18.60
C GLN A 175 13.65 12.15 17.77
N ILE A 176 14.71 12.67 18.40
CA ILE A 176 15.95 13.03 17.70
C ILE A 176 16.56 11.79 17.03
N TYR A 177 16.67 10.68 17.78
CA TYR A 177 17.21 9.43 17.21
C TYR A 177 16.35 8.90 16.07
N LEU A 178 15.02 8.89 16.23
CA LEU A 178 14.11 8.43 15.20
C LEU A 178 14.20 9.26 13.92
N VAL A 179 14.27 10.59 14.04
CA VAL A 179 14.39 11.50 12.90
C VAL A 179 15.71 11.28 12.16
N ASN A 180 16.82 11.18 12.89
CA ASN A 180 18.14 10.94 12.29
C ASN A 180 18.19 9.61 11.55
N GLU A 181 17.64 8.55 12.15
CA GLU A 181 17.64 7.22 11.55
C GLU A 181 16.71 7.14 10.32
N PHE A 182 15.56 7.83 10.37
CA PHE A 182 14.68 7.94 9.21
C PHE A 182 15.35 8.72 8.05
N GLN A 183 16.11 9.78 8.35
CA GLN A 183 16.89 10.51 7.35
C GLN A 183 17.97 9.64 6.72
N ARG A 184 18.75 8.91 7.54
CA ARG A 184 19.76 7.96 7.06
C ARG A 184 19.16 6.95 6.07
N LEU A 185 18.02 6.35 6.43
CA LEU A 185 17.30 5.41 5.58
C LEU A 185 16.90 6.04 4.23
N LYS A 186 16.47 7.30 4.23
CA LYS A 186 16.07 8.03 3.03
C LYS A 186 17.23 8.41 2.14
N ASP A 187 18.37 8.77 2.72
CA ASP A 187 19.58 9.06 1.97
C ASP A 187 20.11 7.80 1.27
N GLU A 188 20.10 6.66 1.95
CA GLU A 188 20.47 5.35 1.36
C GLU A 188 19.52 4.93 0.22
N GLU A 189 18.21 5.17 0.39
CA GLU A 189 17.22 4.91 -0.65
C GLU A 189 17.48 5.78 -1.89
N ASN A 190 17.80 7.05 -1.70
CA ASN A 190 18.12 7.99 -2.78
C ASN A 190 19.43 7.64 -3.49
N ASP A 191 20.47 7.27 -2.76
CA ASP A 191 21.76 6.90 -3.34
C ASP A 191 21.67 5.61 -4.16
N ARG A 192 20.89 4.62 -3.69
CA ARG A 192 20.58 3.42 -4.47
C ARG A 192 19.85 3.75 -5.78
N LEU A 193 18.89 4.69 -5.75
CA LEU A 193 18.18 5.13 -6.95
C LEU A 193 19.12 5.82 -7.96
N LYS A 194 20.07 6.64 -7.49
CA LYS A 194 21.09 7.27 -8.34
C LYS A 194 22.01 6.24 -8.99
N LEU A 195 22.44 5.23 -8.23
CA LEU A 195 23.29 4.15 -8.73
C LEU A 195 22.59 3.34 -9.82
N GLU A 196 21.34 2.94 -9.60
CA GLU A 196 20.52 2.21 -10.57
C GLU A 196 20.35 3.03 -11.88
N TRP A 197 20.05 4.32 -11.75
CA TRP A 197 19.91 5.20 -12.91
C TRP A 197 21.22 5.36 -13.70
N ASN A 198 22.36 5.48 -13.00
CA ASN A 198 23.68 5.52 -13.65
C ASN A 198 24.01 4.21 -14.38
N LEU A 199 23.62 3.06 -13.80
CA LEU A 199 23.80 1.76 -14.43
C LEU A 199 23.00 1.64 -15.74
N GLN A 200 21.71 2.00 -15.71
CA GLN A 200 20.84 1.97 -16.89
C GLN A 200 21.39 2.85 -18.02
N ARG A 201 21.88 4.05 -17.68
CA ARG A 201 22.52 4.93 -18.65
C ARG A 201 23.80 4.34 -19.24
N THR A 202 24.63 3.69 -18.41
CA THR A 202 25.89 3.09 -18.86
C THR A 202 25.64 1.91 -19.80
N LEU A 203 24.67 1.04 -19.45
CA LEU A 203 24.25 -0.07 -20.31
C LEU A 203 23.69 0.43 -21.65
N ALA A 204 22.88 1.49 -21.64
CA ALA A 204 22.38 2.10 -22.87
C ALA A 204 23.52 2.62 -23.75
N LYS A 205 24.50 3.34 -23.19
CA LYS A 205 25.67 3.84 -23.93
C LYS A 205 26.49 2.72 -24.56
N ILE A 206 26.71 1.63 -23.82
CA ILE A 206 27.44 0.45 -24.33
C ILE A 206 26.67 -0.18 -25.49
N ASN A 207 25.36 -0.38 -25.36
CA ASN A 207 24.54 -0.96 -26.42
C ASN A 207 24.54 -0.09 -27.70
N TYR A 208 24.52 1.24 -27.57
CA TYR A 208 24.63 2.15 -28.71
C TYR A 208 26.00 2.12 -29.41
N GLN A 209 27.06 1.69 -28.74
CA GLN A 209 28.39 1.58 -29.35
C GLN A 209 28.65 0.22 -30.02
N ILE A 210 27.90 -0.81 -29.62
CA ILE A 210 28.00 -2.17 -30.17
C ILE A 210 27.07 -2.38 -31.37
N ALA A 211 25.96 -1.63 -31.44
CA ALA A 211 25.02 -1.62 -32.56
C ALA A 211 25.50 -0.71 -33.71
#